data_AF-A0A937EVX2-F1
#
_entry.id   AF-A0A937EVX2-F1
#
_cell.length_a   1.000
_cell.length_b   1.000
_cell.length_c   1.000
_cell.angle_alpha   90.00
_cell.angle_beta   90.00
_cell.angle_gamma   90.00
#
_symmetry.space_group_name_H-M   'P 1'
#
loop_
_entity.id
_entity.type
_entity.pdbx_description
1 polymer ?
#
loop_
_entity_poly.entity_id
_entity_poly.type
_entity_poly.pdbx_seq_one_letter_code
_entity_poly.pdbx_strand_id
1 'polypeptide(L)'
;MGFRFRDYTTCLSEFESTIWVLCPRCQHPVLSRCLDERLTWRIACPHCSYTRTASRAAKRQQPMPWWKGTWWTAYRQSGGAIDPLFGLPLWLQVPCCGQVLWVYNAAHLDFLETYVSAMIRERQGSKGNHHGIAVRLPRWMKLAHHRTAILKGIQQLRERLH
;
A
#
# COMPACT_ATOMS: atom_id res chain seq x y z
N MET A 1 29.63 7.59 -1.40
CA MET A 1 29.14 6.36 -0.71
C MET A 1 27.75 6.05 -1.23
N GLY A 2 27.52 4.91 -1.89
CA GLY A 2 26.18 4.55 -2.39
C GLY A 2 25.30 4.00 -1.28
N PHE A 3 24.06 4.50 -1.16
CA PHE A 3 23.06 3.98 -0.24
C PHE A 3 22.65 2.54 -0.63
N ARG A 4 22.69 1.61 0.32
CA ARG A 4 22.42 0.17 0.14
C ARG A 4 21.11 -0.22 0.83
N PHE A 5 20.23 -0.90 0.12
CA PHE A 5 19.00 -1.47 0.66
C PHE A 5 19.17 -2.98 0.94
N ARG A 6 18.74 -3.44 2.11
CA ARG A 6 18.90 -4.83 2.57
C ARG A 6 17.63 -5.51 3.09
N ASP A 7 16.54 -4.76 3.25
CA ASP A 7 15.33 -5.27 3.89
C ASP A 7 14.43 -6.04 2.91
N TYR A 8 14.56 -7.36 2.92
CA TYR A 8 13.70 -8.26 2.14
C TYR A 8 12.75 -9.07 3.02
N THR A 9 12.67 -8.74 4.31
CA THR A 9 11.87 -9.48 5.30
C THR A 9 10.53 -8.84 5.55
N THR A 10 10.44 -7.51 5.47
CA THR A 10 9.21 -6.76 5.72
C THR A 10 8.10 -7.17 4.77
N CYS A 11 6.98 -7.58 5.34
CA CYS A 11 5.78 -8.00 4.63
C CYS A 11 4.78 -6.84 4.53
N LEU A 12 3.97 -6.82 3.46
CA LEU A 12 2.96 -5.77 3.25
C LEU A 12 1.96 -5.66 4.42
N SER A 13 1.69 -6.78 5.10
CA SER A 13 0.80 -6.85 6.28
C SER A 13 1.27 -6.00 7.46
N GLU A 14 2.57 -5.73 7.58
CA GLU A 14 3.12 -4.87 8.65
C GLU A 14 2.61 -3.43 8.53
N PHE A 15 2.21 -3.01 7.33
CA PHE A 15 1.63 -1.69 7.07
C PHE A 15 0.09 -1.68 7.13
N GLU A 16 -0.58 -2.82 7.36
CA GLU A 16 -2.05 -2.89 7.33
C GLU A 16 -2.71 -2.38 8.62
N SER A 17 -1.95 -2.15 9.69
CA SER A 17 -2.47 -1.64 10.97
C SER A 17 -3.19 -0.29 10.81
N THR A 18 -2.72 0.53 9.88
CA THR A 18 -3.32 1.82 9.54
C THR A 18 -3.30 2.01 8.02
N ILE A 19 -4.46 2.27 7.43
CA ILE A 19 -4.58 2.46 5.98
C ILE A 19 -5.41 3.72 5.70
N TRP A 20 -4.84 4.65 4.92
CA TRP A 20 -5.55 5.83 4.46
C TRP A 20 -6.45 5.49 3.28
N VAL A 21 -7.76 5.71 3.45
CA VAL A 21 -8.79 5.45 2.44
C VAL A 21 -9.66 6.68 2.22
N LEU A 22 -10.40 6.71 1.11
CA LEU A 22 -11.43 7.69 0.87
C LEU A 22 -12.74 7.26 1.55
N CYS A 23 -13.38 8.18 2.28
CA CYS A 23 -14.70 7.92 2.83
C CYS A 23 -15.72 7.68 1.69
N PRO A 24 -16.48 6.58 1.70
CA PRO A 24 -17.46 6.31 0.64
C PRO A 24 -18.62 7.30 0.59
N ARG A 25 -18.83 8.09 1.66
CA ARG A 25 -19.94 9.05 1.77
C ARG A 25 -19.55 10.47 1.35
N CYS A 26 -18.39 10.96 1.77
CA CYS A 26 -17.98 12.36 1.54
C CYS A 26 -16.63 12.51 0.84
N GLN A 27 -15.99 11.40 0.45
CA GLN A 27 -14.68 11.35 -0.21
C GLN A 27 -13.54 12.04 0.55
N HIS A 28 -13.73 12.41 1.82
CA HIS A 28 -12.63 12.90 2.65
C HIS A 28 -11.68 11.75 3.02
N PRO A 29 -10.37 12.04 3.13
CA PRO A 29 -9.39 11.08 3.64
C PRO A 29 -9.76 10.66 5.06
N VAL A 30 -9.76 9.36 5.31
CA VAL A 30 -10.03 8.78 6.62
C VAL A 30 -9.09 7.61 6.88
N LEU A 31 -8.69 7.45 8.14
CA LEU A 31 -7.85 6.34 8.54
C LEU A 31 -8.70 5.12 8.90
N SER A 32 -8.48 4.03 8.20
CA SER A 32 -8.85 2.69 8.65
C SER A 32 -7.81 2.22 9.67
N ARG A 33 -8.24 1.90 10.88
CA ARG A 33 -7.35 1.50 11.98
C ARG A 33 -7.71 0.11 12.50
N CYS A 34 -6.70 -0.73 12.72
CA CYS A 34 -6.85 -1.96 13.47
C CYS A 34 -7.08 -1.61 14.96
N LEU A 35 -8.15 -2.11 15.55
CA LEU A 35 -8.55 -1.83 16.92
C LEU A 35 -7.98 -2.83 17.92
N ASP A 36 -7.79 -4.08 17.50
CA ASP A 36 -7.47 -5.18 18.40
C ASP A 36 -6.62 -6.26 17.72
N GLU A 37 -6.09 -7.16 18.55
CA GLU A 37 -5.39 -8.38 18.12
C GLU A 37 -6.32 -9.37 17.39
N ARG A 38 -7.64 -9.17 17.49
CA ARG A 38 -8.65 -9.97 16.76
C ARG A 38 -8.77 -9.54 15.30
N LEU A 39 -7.89 -8.63 14.84
CA LEU A 39 -7.81 -8.19 13.46
C LEU A 39 -9.15 -7.56 13.04
N THR A 40 -9.67 -6.67 13.88
CA THR A 40 -10.84 -5.84 13.61
C THR A 40 -10.41 -4.44 13.21
N TRP A 41 -10.82 -3.97 12.03
CA TRP A 41 -10.60 -2.60 11.58
C TRP A 41 -11.86 -1.78 11.69
N ARG A 42 -11.68 -0.49 11.97
CA ARG A 42 -12.74 0.51 11.96
C ARG A 42 -12.33 1.74 11.18
N ILE A 43 -13.28 2.25 10.43
CA ILE A 43 -13.26 3.56 9.81
C ILE A 43 -14.26 4.43 10.57
N ALA A 44 -13.83 5.60 10.99
CA ALA A 44 -14.68 6.64 11.57
C ALA A 44 -14.33 7.97 10.90
N CYS A 45 -15.20 8.44 10.01
CA CYS A 45 -14.98 9.67 9.26
C CYS A 45 -15.31 10.89 10.14
N PRO A 46 -14.33 11.78 10.42
CA PRO A 46 -14.58 12.97 11.24
C PRO A 46 -15.45 14.01 10.55
N HIS A 47 -15.59 13.96 9.21
CA HIS A 47 -16.31 14.97 8.43
C HIS A 47 -17.81 14.70 8.31
N CYS A 48 -18.23 13.44 8.13
CA CYS A 48 -19.64 13.09 7.89
C CYS A 48 -20.19 12.03 8.87
N SER A 49 -19.43 11.74 9.94
CA SER A 49 -19.73 10.76 10.98
C SER A 49 -19.94 9.32 10.47
N TYR A 50 -19.59 9.03 9.21
CA TYR A 50 -19.66 7.68 8.66
C TYR A 50 -18.76 6.74 9.46
N THR A 51 -19.33 5.64 9.95
CA THR A 51 -18.60 4.60 10.65
C THR A 51 -18.83 3.25 9.98
N ARG A 52 -17.76 2.46 9.84
CA ARG A 52 -17.84 1.07 9.39
C ARG A 52 -16.77 0.24 10.08
N THR A 53 -17.12 -0.99 10.43
CA THR A 53 -16.21 -1.95 11.07
C THR A 53 -16.16 -3.22 10.23
N ALA A 54 -14.99 -3.85 10.12
CA ALA A 54 -14.79 -5.12 9.46
C ALA A 54 -13.74 -5.93 10.20
N SER A 55 -13.92 -7.25 10.32
CA SER A 55 -12.89 -8.13 10.87
C SER A 55 -12.33 -9.07 9.81
N ARG A 56 -11.02 -9.33 9.88
CA ARG A 56 -10.35 -10.26 8.95
C ARG A 56 -10.84 -11.69 9.16
N ALA A 57 -11.22 -12.05 10.39
CA ALA A 57 -11.87 -13.32 10.72
C ALA A 57 -13.21 -13.50 10.00
N ALA A 58 -14.05 -12.46 9.89
CA ALA A 58 -15.32 -12.50 9.16
C ALA A 58 -15.13 -12.55 7.64
N LYS A 59 -14.00 -12.02 7.12
CA LYS A 59 -13.66 -12.05 5.69
C LYS A 59 -13.01 -13.36 5.20
N ARG A 60 -12.81 -14.38 6.06
CA ARG A 60 -12.36 -15.74 5.63
C ARG A 60 -13.29 -16.41 4.61
N GLN A 61 -14.49 -15.87 4.37
CA GLN A 61 -15.50 -16.41 3.46
C GLN A 61 -15.59 -15.70 2.10
N GLN A 62 -14.71 -14.73 1.80
CA GLN A 62 -14.57 -14.26 0.43
C GLN A 62 -13.20 -14.63 -0.12
N PRO A 63 -13.12 -15.44 -1.19
CA PRO A 63 -11.87 -15.63 -1.89
C PRO A 63 -11.51 -14.26 -2.49
N MET A 64 -10.60 -13.55 -1.85
CA MET A 64 -9.86 -12.44 -2.44
C MET A 64 -8.41 -12.91 -2.60
N PRO A 65 -8.10 -13.72 -3.63
CA PRO A 65 -6.74 -14.13 -3.89
C PRO A 65 -6.09 -12.96 -4.62
N TRP A 66 -5.17 -12.29 -3.96
CA TRP A 66 -4.30 -11.25 -4.56
C TRP A 66 -3.49 -11.75 -5.78
N TRP A 67 -3.60 -13.04 -6.15
CA TRP A 67 -3.01 -13.66 -7.33
C TRP A 67 -4.02 -14.08 -8.41
N LYS A 68 -5.34 -13.98 -8.20
CA LYS A 68 -6.31 -14.19 -9.30
C LYS A 68 -6.35 -12.94 -10.16
N GLY A 69 -6.21 -13.12 -11.48
CA GLY A 69 -6.04 -12.08 -12.52
C GLY A 69 -7.21 -11.09 -12.69
N THR A 70 -8.15 -11.04 -11.74
CA THR A 70 -9.28 -10.11 -11.70
C THR A 70 -9.00 -8.84 -10.92
N TRP A 71 -7.86 -8.71 -10.23
CA TRP A 71 -7.48 -7.43 -9.61
C TRP A 71 -7.15 -6.36 -10.65
N TRP A 72 -6.64 -6.73 -11.84
CA TRP A 72 -6.46 -5.80 -12.96
C TRP A 72 -7.80 -5.30 -13.52
N THR A 73 -8.83 -6.15 -13.51
CA THR A 73 -10.21 -5.80 -13.92
C THR A 73 -10.90 -4.92 -12.88
N ALA A 74 -10.76 -5.25 -11.59
CA ALA A 74 -11.24 -4.41 -10.50
C ALA A 74 -10.49 -3.07 -10.44
N TYR A 75 -9.17 -3.05 -10.65
CA TYR A 75 -8.32 -1.85 -10.76
C TYR A 75 -8.74 -0.95 -11.93
N ARG A 76 -9.06 -1.53 -13.10
CA ARG A 76 -9.62 -0.80 -14.25
C ARG A 76 -11.03 -0.26 -13.98
N GLN A 77 -11.85 -0.96 -13.20
CA GLN A 77 -13.21 -0.53 -12.85
C GLN A 77 -13.27 0.46 -11.68
N SER A 78 -12.30 0.41 -10.75
CA SER A 78 -12.23 1.29 -9.56
C SER A 78 -11.31 2.49 -9.75
N GLY A 79 -10.55 2.57 -10.84
CA GLY A 79 -9.71 3.72 -11.19
C GLY A 79 -8.48 3.89 -10.30
N GLY A 80 -8.11 2.90 -9.48
CA GLY A 80 -7.01 3.01 -8.53
C GLY A 80 -6.81 1.79 -7.63
N ALA A 81 -5.87 1.90 -6.70
CA ALA A 81 -5.63 0.93 -5.64
C ALA A 81 -6.70 1.03 -4.54
N ILE A 82 -7.06 -0.12 -3.96
CA ILE A 82 -8.09 -0.25 -2.92
C ILE A 82 -7.53 -0.94 -1.68
N ASP A 83 -8.15 -0.70 -0.53
CA ASP A 83 -7.79 -1.37 0.72
C ASP A 83 -8.34 -2.81 0.77
N PRO A 84 -7.60 -3.77 1.34
CA PRO A 84 -8.01 -5.18 1.35
C PRO A 84 -9.20 -5.47 2.29
N LEU A 85 -9.53 -4.57 3.21
CA LEU A 85 -10.47 -4.82 4.31
C LEU A 85 -11.87 -4.28 4.02
N PHE A 86 -12.00 -3.11 3.41
CA PHE A 86 -13.28 -2.48 3.07
C PHE A 86 -13.52 -2.40 1.57
N GLY A 87 -12.47 -2.58 0.75
CA GLY A 87 -12.54 -2.44 -0.71
C GLY A 87 -12.70 -0.98 -1.14
N LEU A 88 -12.27 -0.03 -0.30
CA LEU A 88 -12.37 1.40 -0.55
C LEU A 88 -11.12 1.91 -1.28
N PRO A 89 -11.24 2.94 -2.13
CA PRO A 89 -10.08 3.55 -2.76
C PRO A 89 -9.07 4.06 -1.73
N LEU A 90 -7.79 3.79 -1.95
CA LEU A 90 -6.72 4.36 -1.15
C LEU A 90 -6.67 5.87 -1.36
N TRP A 91 -6.43 6.63 -0.29
CA TRP A 91 -6.19 8.06 -0.41
C TRP A 91 -4.78 8.36 -0.96
N LEU A 92 -3.81 7.58 -0.51
CA LEU A 92 -2.40 7.74 -0.88
C LEU A 92 -2.09 6.97 -2.16
N GLN A 93 -2.55 7.52 -3.28
CA GLN A 93 -2.24 7.02 -4.61
C GLN A 93 -2.13 8.14 -5.65
N VAL A 94 -1.29 7.91 -6.67
CA VAL A 94 -1.00 8.86 -7.74
C VAL A 94 -0.61 8.12 -9.04
N PRO A 95 -1.03 8.61 -10.22
CA PRO A 95 -0.52 8.10 -11.49
C PRO A 95 1.00 8.23 -11.58
N CYS A 96 1.70 7.16 -11.96
CA CYS A 96 3.15 7.12 -12.06
C CYS A 96 3.57 6.09 -13.11
N CYS A 97 4.39 6.49 -14.09
CA CYS A 97 4.93 5.59 -15.13
C CYS A 97 3.86 4.78 -15.89
N GLY A 98 2.71 5.39 -16.20
CA GLY A 98 1.57 4.71 -16.85
C GLY A 98 0.87 3.68 -15.97
N GLN A 99 1.19 3.66 -14.67
CA GLN A 99 0.61 2.82 -13.63
C GLN A 99 0.13 3.72 -12.47
N VAL A 100 -0.23 3.13 -11.34
CA VAL A 100 -0.55 3.86 -10.11
C VAL A 100 0.47 3.49 -9.04
N LEU A 101 1.13 4.51 -8.50
CA LEU A 101 1.92 4.43 -7.28
C LEU A 101 0.97 4.61 -6.10
N TRP A 102 1.03 3.71 -5.13
CA TRP A 102 0.17 3.76 -3.95
C TRP A 102 0.90 3.21 -2.73
N VAL A 103 0.46 3.66 -1.55
CA VAL A 103 0.91 3.17 -0.24
C VAL A 103 -0.27 3.14 0.73
N TYR A 104 -0.10 2.45 1.86
CA TYR A 104 -1.14 2.40 2.90
C TYR A 104 -1.04 3.57 3.89
N ASN A 105 0.18 3.93 4.27
CA ASN A 105 0.48 4.91 5.30
C ASN A 105 1.91 5.45 5.12
N ALA A 106 2.31 6.35 6.03
CA ALA A 106 3.65 6.95 6.03
C ALA A 106 4.78 5.92 6.12
N ALA A 107 4.64 4.89 6.97
CA ALA A 107 5.68 3.86 7.13
C ALA A 107 5.91 3.06 5.83
N HIS A 108 4.83 2.73 5.10
CA HIS A 108 4.95 2.11 3.78
C HIS A 108 5.61 3.07 2.78
N LEU A 109 5.30 4.37 2.84
CA LEU A 109 5.93 5.39 2.00
C LEU A 109 7.45 5.48 2.25
N ASP A 110 7.86 5.50 3.51
CA ASP A 110 9.27 5.55 3.92
C ASP A 110 10.03 4.29 3.46
N PHE A 111 9.41 3.11 3.60
CA PHE A 111 9.98 1.87 3.09
C PHE A 111 10.22 1.95 1.58
N LEU A 112 9.22 2.40 0.82
CA LEU A 112 9.31 2.46 -0.63
C LEU A 112 10.34 3.48 -1.09
N GLU A 113 10.42 4.63 -0.42
CA GLU A 113 11.43 5.64 -0.68
C GLU A 113 12.83 5.08 -0.45
N THR A 114 13.04 4.39 0.67
CA THR A 114 14.31 3.74 1.01
C THR A 114 14.69 2.71 -0.07
N TYR A 115 13.74 1.90 -0.55
CA TYR A 115 13.99 0.93 -1.61
C TYR A 115 14.36 1.56 -2.96
N VAL A 116 13.63 2.60 -3.36
CA VAL A 116 13.76 3.25 -4.67
C VAL A 116 14.99 4.16 -4.70
N SER A 117 15.31 4.82 -3.59
CA SER A 117 16.50 5.67 -3.43
C SER A 117 17.79 4.87 -3.29
N ALA A 118 17.76 3.56 -3.03
CA ALA A 118 18.97 2.75 -3.00
C ALA A 118 19.55 2.48 -4.40
N MET A 119 20.86 2.69 -4.53
CA MET A 119 21.61 2.36 -5.74
C MET A 119 21.96 0.88 -5.83
N ILE A 120 22.16 0.25 -4.67
CA ILE A 120 22.51 -1.16 -4.54
C ILE A 120 21.45 -1.82 -3.66
N ARG A 121 20.90 -2.95 -4.12
CA ARG A 121 19.85 -3.70 -3.42
C ARG A 121 20.37 -5.11 -3.14
N GLU A 122 20.86 -5.34 -1.93
CA GLU A 122 21.49 -6.60 -1.52
C GLU A 122 20.44 -7.53 -0.93
N ARG A 123 20.14 -8.62 -1.63
CA ARG A 123 19.26 -9.67 -1.09
C ARG A 123 20.09 -10.55 -0.16
N GLN A 124 19.82 -10.48 1.14
CA GLN A 124 20.52 -11.32 2.12
C GLN A 124 20.04 -12.78 2.05
N GLY A 125 20.97 -13.72 1.77
CA GLY A 125 20.79 -15.17 1.96
C GLY A 125 20.06 -15.95 0.85
N SER A 126 20.35 -17.26 0.78
CA SER A 126 19.81 -18.24 -0.19
C SER A 126 18.37 -18.70 0.11
N LYS A 127 17.77 -18.28 1.23
CA LYS A 127 16.39 -18.57 1.64
C LYS A 127 15.61 -17.28 1.86
N GLY A 128 15.49 -16.45 0.82
CA GLY A 128 14.78 -15.18 0.94
C GLY A 128 13.30 -15.38 1.31
N ASN A 129 12.77 -14.55 2.21
CA ASN A 129 11.34 -14.50 2.49
C ASN A 129 10.59 -14.09 1.20
N HIS A 130 9.99 -15.06 0.50
CA HIS A 130 9.22 -14.83 -0.73
C HIS A 130 8.00 -13.92 -0.51
N HIS A 131 7.62 -13.67 0.75
CA HIS A 131 6.51 -12.83 1.12
C HIS A 131 6.89 -11.36 1.32
N GLY A 132 8.19 -11.04 1.38
CA GLY A 132 8.68 -9.67 1.57
C GLY A 132 8.25 -8.74 0.44
N ILE A 133 7.83 -7.52 0.79
CA ILE A 133 7.31 -6.54 -0.16
C ILE A 133 8.35 -6.18 -1.23
N ALA A 134 9.63 -6.02 -0.87
CA ALA A 134 10.73 -5.73 -1.80
C ALA A 134 10.88 -6.81 -2.89
N VAL A 135 10.64 -8.08 -2.55
CA VAL A 135 10.65 -9.20 -3.51
C VAL A 135 9.47 -9.05 -4.48
N ARG A 136 8.30 -8.66 -3.96
CA ARG A 136 7.02 -8.65 -4.68
C ARG A 136 6.71 -7.35 -5.40
N LEU A 137 7.56 -6.33 -5.28
CA LEU A 137 7.37 -5.06 -5.99
C LEU A 137 7.24 -5.31 -7.51
N PRO A 138 6.29 -4.63 -8.19
CA PRO A 138 6.13 -4.70 -9.63
C PRO A 138 7.42 -4.38 -10.37
N ARG A 139 7.63 -5.02 -11.53
CA ARG A 139 8.82 -4.80 -12.36
C ARG A 139 9.06 -3.31 -12.62
N TRP A 140 8.03 -2.55 -12.94
CA TRP A 140 8.15 -1.13 -13.27
C TRP A 140 8.74 -0.30 -12.12
N MET A 141 8.49 -0.66 -10.85
CA MET A 141 9.08 0.02 -9.69
C MET A 141 10.56 -0.30 -9.49
N LYS A 142 11.03 -1.43 -10.03
CA LYS A 142 12.42 -1.87 -9.90
C LYS A 142 13.33 -1.29 -10.99
N LEU A 143 12.76 -0.86 -12.12
CA LEU A 143 13.51 -0.32 -13.27
C LEU A 143 14.15 1.02 -12.94
N ALA A 144 15.44 1.15 -13.25
CA ALA A 144 16.23 2.34 -12.91
C ALA A 144 15.71 3.63 -13.56
N HIS A 145 15.22 3.58 -14.80
CA HIS A 145 14.72 4.77 -15.50
C HIS A 145 13.43 5.35 -14.89
N HIS A 146 12.66 4.55 -14.15
CA HIS A 146 11.48 5.04 -13.43
C HIS A 146 11.80 5.67 -12.07
N ARG A 147 13.03 5.56 -11.58
CA ARG A 147 13.43 5.97 -10.23
C ARG A 147 13.05 7.43 -9.93
N THR A 148 13.42 8.36 -10.81
CA THR A 148 13.14 9.79 -10.63
C THR A 148 11.64 10.07 -10.61
N ALA A 149 10.87 9.41 -11.49
CA ALA A 149 9.42 9.57 -11.54
C ALA A 149 8.73 9.00 -10.29
N ILE A 150 9.20 7.87 -9.78
CA ILE A 150 8.68 7.26 -8.55
C ILE A 150 9.00 8.13 -7.35
N LEU A 151 10.23 8.62 -7.20
CA LEU A 151 10.61 9.52 -6.10
C LEU A 151 9.77 10.80 -6.11
N LYS A 152 9.50 11.38 -7.29
CA LYS A 152 8.57 12.51 -7.41
C LYS A 152 7.15 12.15 -6.97
N GLY A 153 6.66 10.97 -7.34
CA GLY A 153 5.36 10.47 -6.89
C GLY A 153 5.29 10.25 -5.38
N ILE A 154 6.36 9.70 -4.78
CA ILE A 154 6.50 9.53 -3.33
C ILE A 154 6.42 10.88 -2.62
N GLN A 155 7.14 11.89 -3.13
CA GLN A 155 7.11 13.24 -2.56
C GLN A 155 5.69 13.84 -2.59
N GLN A 156 4.96 13.69 -3.71
CA GLN A 156 3.56 14.14 -3.79
C GLN A 156 2.65 13.43 -2.78
N LEU A 157 2.87 12.14 -2.52
CA LEU A 157 2.11 11.41 -1.50
C LEU A 157 2.48 11.86 -0.08
N ARG A 158 3.75 12.22 0.14
CA ARG A 158 4.23 12.76 1.42
C ARG A 158 3.57 14.10 1.74
N GLU A 159 3.44 14.97 0.75
CA GLU A 159 2.75 16.27 0.88
C GLU A 159 1.27 16.14 1.26
N ARG A 160 0.60 15.02 0.90
CA ARG A 160 -0.80 14.76 1.31
C ARG A 160 -0.98 14.31 2.76
N LEU A 161 0.12 14.02 3.45
CA LEU A 161 0.11 13.59 4.85
C LEU A 161 0.30 14.77 5.83
N HIS A 162 0.68 15.95 5.31
CA HIS A 162 0.91 17.18 6.06
C HIS A 162 -0.33 18.08 5.99
#